data_AF-A0A7J8TDK5-F1
#
_entry.id   AF-A0A7J8TDK5-F1
#
_cell.length_a   1.000
_cell.length_b   1.000
_cell.length_c   1.000
_cell.angle_alpha   90.00
_cell.angle_beta   90.00
_cell.angle_gamma   90.00
#
_symmetry.space_group_name_H-M   'P 1'
#
loop_
_entity.id
_entity.type
_entity.pdbx_description
1 polymer ?
#
loop_
_entity_poly.entity_id
_entity_poly.type
_entity_poly.pdbx_seq_one_letter_code
_entity_poly.pdbx_strand_id
1 'polypeptide(L)'
;MANTGKKTRGRQKIEIKMIENEHDRLITFSKRKPFTFGHPSIESIANRFLNGNIHVIDDTHALIEAHRIVRINKLIWLYNEVKKLIDASNETQKVLAQQITSEIDSNRWWETPLD
;
A
#
# COMPACT_ATOMS: atom_id res chain seq x y z
N MET A 1 -7.52 33.80 -43.43
CA MET A 1 -7.59 32.35 -43.09
C MET A 1 -8.02 32.26 -41.63
N ALA A 2 -9.24 31.78 -41.36
CA ALA A 2 -9.82 31.82 -40.02
C ALA A 2 -9.25 30.69 -39.14
N ASN A 3 -8.68 31.06 -37.98
CA ASN A 3 -8.14 30.12 -37.00
C ASN A 3 -9.31 29.49 -36.21
N THR A 4 -9.57 28.20 -36.42
CA THR A 4 -10.65 27.47 -35.73
C THR A 4 -10.19 27.10 -34.31
N GLY A 5 -10.49 27.98 -33.36
CA GLY A 5 -10.17 27.76 -31.95
C GLY A 5 -10.68 26.42 -31.44
N LYS A 6 -9.80 25.65 -30.77
CA LYS A 6 -10.12 24.33 -30.20
C LYS A 6 -11.19 24.49 -29.12
N LYS A 7 -12.39 23.91 -29.34
CA LYS A 7 -13.47 23.89 -28.33
C LYS A 7 -13.15 22.85 -27.26
N THR A 8 -12.88 23.30 -26.04
CA THR A 8 -12.73 22.42 -24.87
C THR A 8 -14.08 22.22 -24.19
N ARG A 9 -14.34 21.03 -23.61
CA ARG A 9 -15.60 20.72 -22.91
C ARG A 9 -15.79 21.43 -21.56
N GLY A 10 -14.85 22.31 -21.18
CA GLY A 10 -14.88 23.04 -19.92
C GLY A 10 -14.80 22.13 -18.70
N ARG A 11 -15.10 22.69 -17.52
CA ARG A 11 -15.22 21.91 -16.28
C ARG A 11 -16.44 21.00 -16.35
N GLN A 12 -16.22 19.69 -16.27
CA GLN A 12 -17.30 18.72 -16.16
C GLN A 12 -17.46 18.29 -14.70
N LYS A 13 -18.71 18.34 -14.23
CA LYS A 13 -19.07 17.84 -12.90
C LYS A 13 -19.08 16.31 -12.95
N ILE A 14 -18.30 15.68 -12.07
CA ILE A 14 -18.25 14.23 -11.92
C ILE A 14 -18.74 13.85 -10.52
N GLU A 15 -19.41 12.71 -10.41
CA GLU A 15 -19.76 12.12 -9.13
C GLU A 15 -18.51 11.58 -8.42
N ILE A 16 -18.45 11.71 -7.10
CA ILE A 16 -17.37 11.11 -6.29
C ILE A 16 -17.68 9.62 -6.12
N LYS A 17 -17.22 8.81 -7.07
CA LYS A 17 -17.33 7.34 -7.04
C LYS A 17 -16.05 6.68 -7.55
N MET A 18 -15.86 5.41 -7.24
CA MET A 18 -14.71 4.65 -7.74
C MET A 18 -14.81 4.54 -9.26
N ILE A 19 -13.76 4.98 -9.96
CA ILE A 19 -13.68 4.86 -11.42
C ILE A 19 -13.45 3.37 -11.71
N GLU A 20 -14.34 2.74 -12.49
CA GLU A 20 -14.26 1.30 -12.76
C GLU A 20 -13.06 0.96 -13.64
N ASN A 21 -12.80 1.76 -14.67
CA ASN A 21 -11.63 1.59 -15.54
C ASN A 21 -10.34 1.92 -14.79
N GLU A 22 -9.44 0.95 -14.68
CA GLU A 22 -8.16 1.11 -14.00
C GLU A 22 -7.26 2.14 -14.70
N HIS A 23 -7.29 2.20 -16.03
CA HIS A 23 -6.48 3.13 -16.81
C HIS A 23 -6.92 4.60 -16.67
N ASP A 24 -8.15 4.83 -16.20
CA ASP A 24 -8.70 6.17 -15.94
C ASP A 24 -8.44 6.64 -14.49
N ARG A 25 -7.88 5.78 -13.63
CA ARG A 25 -7.48 6.11 -12.25
C ARG A 25 -6.10 6.74 -12.23
N LEU A 26 -6.03 7.99 -12.67
CA LEU A 26 -4.74 8.63 -12.88
C LEU A 26 -4.11 9.19 -11.61
N ILE A 27 -4.84 9.86 -10.72
CA ILE A 27 -4.22 10.61 -9.60
C ILE A 27 -5.05 10.47 -8.33
N THR A 28 -4.39 10.23 -7.18
CA THR A 28 -5.00 10.30 -5.84
C THR A 28 -4.19 11.24 -4.94
N PHE A 29 -4.89 12.07 -4.15
CA PHE A 29 -4.32 13.00 -3.18
C PHE A 29 -4.56 12.51 -1.75
N SER A 30 -3.53 12.55 -0.90
CA SER A 30 -3.71 12.29 0.54
C SER A 30 -4.22 13.55 1.27
N LYS A 31 -5.13 13.39 2.25
CA LYS A 31 -5.78 14.51 2.96
C LYS A 31 -4.85 15.39 3.79
N ARG A 32 -3.74 14.84 4.30
CA ARG A 32 -2.91 15.48 5.35
C ARG A 32 -1.48 15.78 4.92
N LYS A 33 -1.07 15.29 3.75
CA LYS A 33 0.26 15.53 3.19
C LYS A 33 0.14 15.54 1.66
N PRO A 34 0.68 16.54 0.94
CA PRO A 34 0.59 16.60 -0.51
C PRO A 34 1.51 15.52 -1.12
N PHE A 35 1.08 14.28 -1.01
CA PHE A 35 1.62 13.16 -1.76
C PHE A 35 0.63 12.85 -2.86
N THR A 36 1.10 12.98 -4.08
CA THR A 36 0.39 12.61 -5.30
C THR A 36 0.85 11.23 -5.71
N PHE A 37 -0.10 10.29 -5.75
CA PHE A 37 0.13 8.97 -6.33
C PHE A 37 -0.57 8.90 -7.66
N GLY A 38 0.11 8.34 -8.66
CA GLY A 38 -0.49 8.11 -9.96
C GLY A 38 0.14 6.92 -10.66
N HIS A 39 -0.68 6.18 -11.42
CA HIS A 39 -0.25 5.01 -12.16
C HIS A 39 -0.10 5.36 -13.66
N PRO A 40 1.03 4.99 -14.31
CA PRO A 40 2.16 4.25 -13.76
C PRO A 40 3.12 5.10 -12.90
N SER A 41 3.20 6.41 -13.14
CA SER A 41 3.88 7.39 -12.27
C SER A 41 3.27 8.78 -12.48
N ILE A 42 3.38 9.66 -11.48
CA ILE A 42 2.88 11.04 -11.60
C ILE A 42 3.54 11.78 -12.78
N GLU A 43 4.81 11.50 -13.06
CA GLU A 43 5.56 12.06 -14.17
C GLU A 43 5.01 11.58 -15.52
N SER A 44 4.73 10.28 -15.65
CA SER A 44 4.08 9.72 -16.84
C SER A 44 2.73 10.39 -17.11
N ILE A 45 1.95 10.63 -16.05
CA ILE A 45 0.65 11.29 -16.16
C ILE A 45 0.82 12.77 -16.54
N ALA A 46 1.73 13.49 -15.89
CA ALA A 46 2.01 14.90 -16.19
C ALA A 46 2.43 15.10 -17.65
N ASN A 47 3.29 14.22 -18.17
CA ASN A 47 3.73 14.24 -19.56
C ASN A 47 2.58 14.00 -20.55
N ARG A 48 1.64 13.10 -20.25
CA ARG A 48 0.43 12.92 -21.08
C ARG A 48 -0.41 14.20 -21.16
N PHE A 49 -0.54 14.92 -20.06
CA PHE A 49 -1.35 16.13 -19.98
C PHE A 49 -0.68 17.36 -20.61
N LEU A 50 0.63 17.55 -20.38
CA LEU A 50 1.36 18.73 -20.84
C LEU A 50 1.77 18.64 -22.32
N ASN A 51 2.19 17.45 -22.78
CA ASN A 51 2.82 17.30 -24.10
C ASN A 51 1.86 16.80 -25.20
N GLY A 52 0.62 16.46 -24.84
CA GLY A 52 -0.43 16.05 -25.79
C GLY A 52 -0.09 14.75 -26.53
N ASN A 53 -0.44 13.60 -25.96
CA ASN A 53 -0.41 12.27 -26.60
C ASN A 53 0.85 11.92 -27.42
N ILE A 54 2.04 12.36 -26.99
CA ILE A 54 3.30 11.77 -27.45
C ILE A 54 3.55 10.56 -26.56
N HIS A 55 3.44 9.35 -27.12
CA HIS A 55 3.92 8.14 -26.48
C HIS A 55 5.46 8.18 -26.44
N VAL A 56 6.01 8.84 -25.43
CA VAL A 56 7.44 8.71 -25.12
C VAL A 56 7.61 7.32 -24.50
N ILE A 57 8.02 6.36 -25.31
CA ILE A 57 8.52 5.07 -24.82
C ILE A 57 9.90 5.38 -24.24
N ASP A 58 9.91 5.69 -22.95
CA ASP A 58 11.10 6.21 -22.27
C ASP A 58 11.68 5.08 -21.42
N ASP A 59 12.82 4.52 -21.84
CA ASP A 59 13.58 3.50 -21.11
C ASP A 59 13.88 3.93 -19.65
N THR A 60 13.87 5.24 -19.42
CA THR A 60 13.94 5.89 -18.12
C THR A 60 12.86 5.38 -17.14
N HIS A 61 11.65 5.10 -17.61
CA HIS A 61 10.56 4.57 -16.78
C HIS A 61 10.85 3.14 -16.30
N ALA A 62 11.43 2.29 -17.16
CA ALA A 62 11.77 0.92 -16.80
C ALA A 62 12.85 0.89 -15.71
N LEU A 63 13.84 1.78 -15.80
CA LEU A 63 14.91 1.90 -14.80
C LEU A 63 14.38 2.42 -13.44
N ILE A 64 13.49 3.41 -13.47
CA ILE A 64 12.87 3.95 -12.24
C ILE A 64 12.01 2.89 -11.56
N GLU A 65 11.21 2.14 -12.33
CA GLU A 65 10.40 1.05 -11.78
C GLU A 65 11.26 -0.11 -11.27
N ALA A 66 12.35 -0.47 -11.96
CA ALA A 66 13.28 -1.49 -11.47
C ALA A 66 13.86 -1.11 -10.11
N HIS A 67 14.33 0.13 -9.94
CA HIS A 67 14.81 0.63 -8.64
C HIS A 67 13.70 0.64 -7.58
N ARG A 68 12.47 1.00 -7.95
CA ARG A 68 11.31 0.96 -7.06
C ARG A 68 11.03 -0.46 -6.58
N ILE A 69 11.02 -1.42 -7.50
CA ILE A 69 10.79 -2.84 -7.23
C ILE A 69 11.87 -3.41 -6.31
N VAL A 70 13.16 -3.13 -6.58
CA VAL A 70 14.27 -3.58 -5.73
C VAL A 70 14.11 -3.05 -4.30
N ARG A 71 13.80 -1.77 -4.13
CA ARG A 71 13.58 -1.16 -2.81
C ARG A 71 12.39 -1.76 -2.08
N ILE A 72 11.27 -1.98 -2.77
CA ILE A 72 10.06 -2.59 -2.20
C ILE A 72 10.35 -4.03 -1.77
N ASN A 73 11.00 -4.83 -2.62
CA ASN A 73 11.33 -6.22 -2.31
C ASN A 73 12.26 -6.32 -1.11
N LYS A 74 13.24 -5.41 -0.98
CA LYS A 74 14.09 -5.36 0.21
C LYS A 74 13.29 -5.07 1.48
N LEU A 75 12.32 -4.15 1.41
CA LEU A 75 11.45 -3.83 2.54
C LEU A 75 10.56 -5.01 2.92
N ILE A 76 9.95 -5.68 1.93
CA ILE A 76 9.13 -6.89 2.14
C ILE A 76 9.96 -7.98 2.82
N TRP A 77 11.19 -8.20 2.35
CA TRP A 77 12.10 -9.18 2.95
C TRP A 77 12.38 -8.86 4.42
N LEU A 78 12.73 -7.61 4.74
CA LEU A 78 12.98 -7.19 6.13
C LEU A 78 11.74 -7.34 7.01
N TYR A 79 10.56 -6.98 6.49
CA TYR A 79 9.30 -7.12 7.20
C TYR A 79 9.01 -8.59 7.54
N ASN A 80 9.13 -9.48 6.55
CA ASN A 80 8.88 -10.91 6.74
C ASN A 80 9.86 -11.53 7.74
N GLU A 81 11.12 -11.10 7.74
CA GLU A 81 12.13 -11.58 8.67
C GLU A 81 11.77 -11.21 10.12
N VAL A 82 11.47 -9.94 10.37
CA VAL A 82 11.04 -9.47 11.69
C VAL A 82 9.74 -10.14 12.13
N LYS A 83 8.81 -10.32 11.19
CA LYS A 83 7.52 -10.98 11.43
C LYS A 83 7.72 -12.44 11.90
N LYS A 84 8.60 -13.18 11.24
CA LYS A 84 8.94 -14.56 11.60
C LYS A 84 9.49 -14.66 13.02
N LEU A 85 10.38 -13.76 13.41
CA LEU A 85 10.95 -13.72 14.77
C LEU A 85 9.88 -13.46 15.84
N ILE A 86 8.99 -12.51 15.58
CA ILE A 86 7.88 -12.18 16.48
C ILE A 86 6.94 -13.38 16.65
N ASP A 87 6.56 -14.04 15.56
CA ASP A 87 5.63 -15.16 15.60
C ASP A 87 6.23 -16.35 16.38
N ALA A 88 7.52 -16.66 16.19
CA ALA A 88 8.22 -17.69 16.96
C ALA A 88 8.28 -17.36 18.47
N SER A 89 8.57 -16.10 18.83
CA SER A 89 8.55 -15.67 20.24
C SER A 89 7.15 -15.73 20.86
N ASN A 90 6.11 -15.44 20.09
CA ASN A 90 4.74 -15.53 20.58
C ASN A 90 4.31 -16.99 20.78
N GLU A 91 4.79 -17.91 19.93
CA GLU A 91 4.54 -19.34 20.10
C GLU A 91 5.18 -19.89 21.38
N THR A 92 6.44 -19.54 21.67
CA THR A 92 7.09 -19.96 22.93
C THR A 92 6.37 -19.41 24.15
N GLN A 93 5.93 -18.14 24.12
CA GLN A 93 5.13 -17.55 25.19
C GLN A 93 3.79 -18.29 25.40
N LYS A 94 3.12 -18.71 24.33
CA LYS A 94 1.87 -19.48 24.42
C LYS A 94 2.10 -20.86 25.05
N VAL A 95 3.16 -21.56 24.66
CA VAL A 95 3.50 -22.86 25.24
C VAL A 95 3.78 -22.74 26.73
N LEU A 96 4.56 -21.72 27.14
CA LEU A 96 4.83 -21.46 28.55
C LEU A 96 3.56 -21.10 29.32
N ALA A 97 2.68 -20.28 28.75
CA ALA A 97 1.40 -19.94 29.38
C ALA A 97 0.51 -21.19 29.58
N GLN A 98 0.44 -22.08 28.59
CA GLN A 98 -0.31 -23.35 28.68
C GLN A 98 0.28 -24.28 29.76
N GLN A 99 1.61 -24.37 29.84
CA GLN A 99 2.29 -25.18 30.85
C GLN A 99 2.03 -24.66 32.27
N ILE A 100 2.14 -23.34 32.47
CA ILE A 100 1.84 -22.70 33.76
C ILE A 100 0.37 -22.89 34.14
N THR A 101 -0.59 -22.79 33.21
CA THR A 101 -2.01 -23.05 33.54
C THR A 101 -2.25 -24.49 33.97
N SER A 102 -1.59 -25.47 33.34
CA SER A 102 -1.71 -26.88 33.72
C SER A 102 -1.07 -27.20 35.08
N GLU A 103 0.07 -26.55 35.41
CA GLU A 103 0.70 -26.66 36.73
C GLU A 103 -0.14 -25.98 37.81
N ILE A 104 -0.64 -24.77 37.56
CA ILE A 104 -1.50 -24.03 38.49
C ILE A 104 -2.72 -24.88 38.86
N ASP A 105 -3.44 -25.44 37.88
CA ASP A 105 -4.64 -26.25 38.11
C ASP A 105 -4.37 -27.51 38.96
N SER A 106 -3.16 -28.08 38.91
CA SER A 106 -2.74 -29.18 39.80
C SER A 106 -2.35 -28.73 41.21
N ASN A 107 -1.91 -27.48 41.38
CA ASN A 107 -1.40 -26.91 42.63
C ASN A 107 -2.41 -26.00 43.36
N ARG A 108 -3.69 -25.98 42.95
CA ARG A 108 -4.77 -25.21 43.62
C ARG A 108 -5.29 -25.85 44.91
N TRP A 109 -4.42 -26.49 45.70
CA TRP A 109 -4.80 -27.16 46.95
C TRP A 109 -5.34 -26.18 48.04
N TRP A 110 -5.18 -24.87 47.86
CA TRP A 110 -5.75 -23.83 48.72
C TRP A 110 -7.06 -23.20 48.19
N GLU A 111 -7.62 -23.67 47.07
CA GLU A 111 -8.90 -23.18 46.52
C GLU A 111 -10.11 -24.07 46.85
N THR A 112 -9.95 -25.18 47.58
CA THR A 112 -11.09 -25.96 48.07
C THR A 112 -11.81 -25.20 49.19
N PRO A 113 -13.12 -24.90 49.05
CA PRO A 113 -13.92 -24.39 50.17
C PRO A 113 -13.92 -25.44 51.28
N LEU A 114 -13.59 -25.02 52.51
CA LEU A 114 -13.88 -25.81 53.68
C LEU A 114 -15.40 -25.82 53.87
N ASP A 115 -16.02 -26.99 53.71
CA ASP A 115 -17.42 -27.26 54.10
C ASP A 115 -17.63 -27.03 55.61
#